data_AF-A0A3D5L6C4-F1
#
_entry.id   AF-A0A3D5L6C4-F1
#
_cell.length_a   1.000
_cell.length_b   1.000
_cell.length_c   1.000
_cell.angle_alpha   90.00
_cell.angle_beta   90.00
_cell.angle_gamma   90.00
#
_symmetry.space_group_name_H-M   'P 1'
#
loop_
_entity.id
_entity.type
_entity.pdbx_description
1 polymer ?
#
loop_
_entity_poly.entity_id
_entity_poly.type
_entity_poly.pdbx_seq_one_letter_code
_entity_poly.pdbx_strand_id
1 'polypeptide(L)'
;MIQNMNQTLNQPFGDGAHILYVNGEYRDDSAIGKLMHDFNCADADDMHYGLLAERTRYLKENSKGVNEMYRTMDEVEKECYEEGRETQAELTAINLRKLGLPLEQIAHAVGFHVEKVEKWVK
;
A
#
# COMPACT_ATOMS: atom_id res chain seq x y z
N MET A 1 -21.55 -14.05 -7.96
CA MET A 1 -20.39 -14.81 -7.44
C MET A 1 -19.16 -14.23 -8.10
N ILE A 2 -18.18 -13.79 -7.32
CA ILE A 2 -16.92 -13.21 -7.83
C ILE A 2 -15.83 -14.26 -7.61
N GLN A 3 -14.98 -14.47 -8.61
CA GLN A 3 -13.95 -15.52 -8.59
C GLN A 3 -12.67 -14.98 -9.22
N ASN A 4 -11.54 -15.23 -8.56
CA ASN A 4 -10.23 -14.93 -9.11
C ASN A 4 -9.92 -15.84 -10.30
N MET A 5 -9.43 -15.26 -11.38
CA MET A 5 -9.10 -15.95 -12.63
C MET A 5 -7.62 -15.76 -12.99
N ASN A 6 -6.92 -16.86 -13.26
CA ASN A 6 -5.62 -16.81 -13.91
C ASN A 6 -5.86 -16.47 -15.39
N GLN A 7 -5.49 -15.26 -15.82
CA GLN A 7 -5.76 -14.78 -17.18
C GLN A 7 -4.94 -15.49 -18.25
N THR A 8 -3.74 -15.99 -17.92
CA THR A 8 -2.89 -16.75 -18.86
C THR A 8 -3.48 -18.12 -19.17
N LEU A 9 -4.06 -18.77 -18.17
CA LEU A 9 -4.61 -20.13 -18.25
C LEU A 9 -6.14 -20.16 -18.42
N ASN A 10 -6.79 -19.01 -18.32
CA ASN A 10 -8.23 -18.81 -18.34
C ASN A 10 -9.00 -19.77 -17.40
N GLN A 11 -8.47 -19.98 -16.20
CA GLN A 11 -9.04 -20.87 -15.19
C GLN A 11 -9.08 -20.22 -13.81
N PRO A 12 -9.99 -20.64 -12.91
CA PRO A 12 -9.98 -20.20 -11.53
C PRO A 12 -8.67 -20.52 -10.81
N PHE A 13 -8.29 -19.71 -9.83
CA PHE A 13 -7.11 -20.00 -9.01
C PHE A 13 -7.24 -21.28 -8.17
N GLY A 14 -8.46 -21.66 -7.77
CA GLY A 14 -8.70 -22.88 -6.98
C GLY A 14 -8.06 -22.86 -5.59
N ASP A 15 -7.77 -21.67 -5.07
CA ASP A 15 -7.08 -21.40 -3.81
C ASP A 15 -8.02 -21.44 -2.58
N GLY A 16 -9.32 -21.65 -2.79
CA GLY A 16 -10.33 -21.60 -1.74
C GLY A 16 -10.65 -20.19 -1.25
N ALA A 17 -10.14 -19.15 -1.91
CA ALA A 17 -10.44 -17.77 -1.56
C ALA A 17 -11.83 -17.37 -2.07
N HIS A 18 -12.63 -16.74 -1.20
CA HIS A 18 -13.93 -16.18 -1.53
C HIS A 18 -13.90 -14.66 -1.36
N ILE A 19 -14.32 -13.92 -2.39
CA ILE A 19 -14.35 -12.45 -2.36
C ILE A 19 -15.77 -11.97 -2.12
N LEU A 20 -15.93 -11.20 -1.05
CA LEU A 20 -17.19 -10.56 -0.65
C LEU A 20 -17.02 -9.05 -0.74
N TYR A 21 -17.91 -8.39 -1.49
CA TYR A 21 -18.00 -6.93 -1.48
C TYR A 21 -19.09 -6.54 -0.50
N VAL A 22 -18.71 -5.75 0.50
CA VAL A 22 -19.60 -5.27 1.54
C VAL A 22 -19.55 -3.76 1.58
N ASN A 23 -20.69 -3.12 1.80
CA ASN A 23 -20.74 -1.68 1.99
C ASN A 23 -20.14 -1.32 3.35
N GLY A 24 -18.94 -0.73 3.33
CA GLY A 24 -18.23 -0.27 4.52
C GLY A 24 -18.92 0.84 5.31
N GLU A 25 -19.91 1.52 4.73
CA GLU A 25 -20.71 2.58 5.37
C GLU A 25 -22.00 2.05 6.01
N TYR A 26 -22.27 0.74 5.91
CA TYR A 26 -23.46 0.14 6.50
C TYR A 26 -23.37 0.13 8.04
N ARG A 27 -24.43 0.56 8.74
CA ARG A 27 -24.43 0.82 10.20
C ARG A 27 -25.69 0.34 10.91
N ASP A 28 -26.31 -0.75 10.47
CA ASP A 28 -27.48 -1.31 11.16
C ASP A 28 -27.09 -2.23 12.34
N ASP A 29 -28.10 -2.74 13.06
CA ASP A 29 -27.89 -3.63 14.21
C ASP A 29 -27.59 -5.10 13.84
N SER A 30 -27.51 -5.42 12.55
CA SER A 30 -27.17 -6.76 12.08
C SER A 30 -25.72 -7.13 12.39
N ALA A 31 -25.38 -8.42 12.26
CA ALA A 31 -24.00 -8.86 12.41
C ALA A 31 -23.05 -8.15 11.42
N ILE A 32 -23.51 -7.91 10.19
CA ILE A 32 -22.69 -7.20 9.19
C ILE A 32 -22.58 -5.71 9.52
N GLY A 33 -23.65 -5.06 10.00
CA GLY A 33 -23.59 -3.66 10.42
C GLY A 33 -22.63 -3.44 11.58
N LYS A 34 -22.66 -4.32 12.59
CA LYS A 34 -21.71 -4.33 13.71
C LYS A 34 -20.27 -4.60 13.26
N LEU A 35 -20.08 -5.47 12.27
CA LEU A 35 -18.74 -5.75 11.73
C LEU A 35 -18.19 -4.51 11.01
N MET A 36 -19.02 -3.84 10.22
CA MET A 36 -18.64 -2.60 9.54
C MET A 36 -18.41 -1.45 10.50
N HIS A 37 -19.13 -1.40 11.63
CA HIS A 37 -18.84 -0.49 12.73
C HIS A 37 -17.41 -0.72 13.25
N ASP A 38 -17.08 -1.96 13.63
CA ASP A 38 -15.78 -2.27 14.24
C ASP A 38 -14.60 -1.99 13.29
N PHE A 39 -14.74 -2.24 11.98
CA PHE A 39 -13.70 -1.88 11.01
C PHE A 39 -13.40 -0.37 10.94
N ASN A 40 -14.36 0.47 11.32
CA ASN A 40 -14.19 1.92 11.36
C ASN A 40 -13.97 2.46 12.78
N CYS A 41 -14.12 1.62 13.81
CA CYS A 41 -13.98 2.04 15.18
C CYS A 41 -12.51 2.13 15.58
N ALA A 42 -12.14 3.23 16.24
CA ALA A 42 -10.78 3.42 16.69
C ALA A 42 -10.54 2.92 18.13
N ASP A 43 -11.59 2.89 18.93
CA ASP A 43 -11.58 2.56 20.34
C ASP A 43 -11.95 1.08 20.53
N ALA A 44 -11.06 0.32 21.18
CA ALA A 44 -11.29 -1.10 21.41
C ALA A 44 -12.46 -1.37 22.38
N ASP A 45 -12.78 -0.42 23.27
CA ASP A 45 -13.88 -0.56 24.24
C ASP A 45 -15.27 -0.39 23.59
N ASP A 46 -15.33 0.26 22.42
CA ASP A 46 -16.57 0.50 21.67
C ASP A 46 -16.80 -0.56 20.56
N MET A 47 -15.91 -1.54 20.41
CA MET A 47 -16.06 -2.61 19.42
C MET A 47 -17.00 -3.74 19.87
N HIS A 48 -17.77 -4.28 18.94
CA HIS A 48 -18.73 -5.37 19.18
C HIS A 48 -18.08 -6.77 19.16
N TYR A 49 -17.04 -6.97 18.35
CA TYR A 49 -16.38 -8.25 18.14
C TYR A 49 -15.05 -8.29 18.91
N GLY A 50 -14.99 -9.13 19.94
CA GLY A 50 -13.83 -9.26 20.82
C GLY A 50 -12.50 -9.53 20.09
N LEU A 51 -12.52 -10.29 18.99
CA LEU A 51 -11.32 -10.54 18.19
C LEU A 51 -10.73 -9.24 17.58
N LEU A 52 -11.58 -8.37 17.06
CA LEU A 52 -11.16 -7.07 16.51
C LEU A 52 -10.77 -6.11 17.62
N ALA A 53 -11.52 -6.10 18.72
CA ALA A 53 -11.23 -5.31 19.91
C ALA A 53 -9.84 -5.63 20.48
N GLU A 54 -9.52 -6.92 20.66
CA GLU A 54 -8.23 -7.37 21.19
C GLU A 54 -7.07 -6.97 20.27
N ARG A 55 -7.21 -7.17 18.96
CA ARG A 55 -6.17 -6.78 17.99
C ARG A 55 -5.97 -5.27 17.97
N THR A 56 -7.06 -4.50 18.00
CA THR A 56 -7.01 -3.03 18.06
C THR A 56 -6.33 -2.53 19.32
N ARG A 57 -6.70 -3.09 20.47
CA ARG A 57 -6.08 -2.78 21.76
C ARG A 57 -4.57 -3.07 21.75
N TYR A 58 -4.18 -4.23 21.21
CA TYR A 58 -2.76 -4.55 21.08
C TYR A 58 -2.02 -3.51 20.22
N LEU A 59 -2.56 -3.16 19.05
CA LEU A 59 -1.88 -2.24 18.14
C LEU A 59 -1.86 -0.79 18.63
N LYS A 60 -2.84 -0.36 19.44
CA LYS A 60 -3.00 1.04 19.84
C LYS A 60 -2.63 1.37 21.29
N GLU A 61 -2.78 0.42 22.20
CA GLU A 61 -2.58 0.65 23.65
C GLU A 61 -1.42 -0.16 24.22
N ASN A 62 -1.10 -1.33 23.64
CA ASN A 62 0.02 -2.14 24.11
C ASN A 62 1.35 -1.59 23.58
N SER A 63 2.32 -1.39 24.47
CA SER A 63 3.63 -0.82 24.11
C SER A 63 4.40 -1.62 23.04
N LYS A 64 4.23 -2.95 22.97
CA LYS A 64 4.85 -3.76 21.90
C LYS A 64 4.15 -3.55 20.56
N GLY A 65 2.81 -3.59 20.54
CA GLY A 65 2.05 -3.40 19.31
C GLY A 65 2.15 -1.97 18.78
N VAL A 66 2.21 -0.98 19.66
CA VAL A 66 2.47 0.41 19.27
C VAL A 66 3.86 0.56 18.63
N ASN A 67 4.89 -0.07 19.19
CA ASN A 67 6.23 -0.06 18.58
C ASN A 67 6.29 -0.80 17.23
N GLU A 68 5.52 -1.87 17.07
CA GLU A 68 5.35 -2.56 15.78
C GLU A 68 4.78 -1.61 14.73
N MET A 69 3.71 -0.88 15.08
CA MET A 69 3.10 0.12 14.20
C MET A 69 4.06 1.26 13.85
N TYR A 70 4.84 1.77 14.81
CA TYR A 70 5.84 2.81 14.53
C TYR A 70 6.87 2.36 13.51
N ARG A 71 7.42 1.15 13.65
CA ARG A 71 8.39 0.62 12.69
C ARG A 71 7.81 0.50 11.28
N THR A 72 6.56 0.04 11.18
CA THR A 72 5.87 -0.01 9.89
C THR A 72 5.69 1.38 9.29
N MET A 73 5.41 2.41 10.10
CA MET A 73 5.32 3.78 9.60
C MET A 73 6.67 4.33 9.14
N ASP A 74 7.76 4.04 9.87
CA ASP A 74 9.11 4.44 9.47
C ASP A 74 9.52 3.79 8.13
N GLU A 75 9.14 2.52 7.91
CA GLU A 75 9.36 1.80 6.65
C GLU A 75 8.59 2.46 5.49
N VAL A 76 7.30 2.77 5.71
CA VAL A 76 6.47 3.47 4.71
C VAL A 76 7.02 4.87 4.40
N GLU A 77 7.47 5.62 5.41
CA GLU A 77 8.08 6.94 5.22
C GLU A 77 9.34 6.84 4.34
N LYS A 78 10.19 5.85 4.61
CA LYS A 78 11.38 5.60 3.82
C LYS A 78 11.04 5.23 2.38
N GLU A 79 10.08 4.34 2.16
CA GLU A 79 9.61 3.96 0.82
C GLU A 79 9.08 5.18 0.06
N CYS A 80 8.22 5.98 0.68
CA CYS A 80 7.69 7.21 0.11
C CYS A 80 8.79 8.22 -0.26
N TYR A 81 9.80 8.38 0.59
CA TYR A 81 10.94 9.25 0.30
C TYR A 81 11.77 8.75 -0.90
N GLU A 82 12.03 7.44 -0.97
CA GLU A 82 12.75 6.82 -2.07
C GLU A 82 11.99 6.94 -3.40
N GLU A 83 10.69 6.66 -3.40
CA GLU A 83 9.81 6.84 -4.55
C GLU A 83 9.71 8.30 -5.01
N GLY A 84 9.62 9.24 -4.06
CA GLY A 84 9.59 10.68 -4.36
C GLY A 84 10.90 11.15 -5.01
N ARG A 85 12.05 10.72 -4.46
CA ARG A 85 13.38 11.00 -5.03
C ARG A 85 13.51 10.43 -6.44
N GLU A 86 13.01 9.22 -6.65
CA GLU A 86 13.03 8.56 -7.95
C GLU A 86 12.15 9.27 -8.98
N THR A 87 10.92 9.60 -8.62
CA THR A 87 9.97 10.34 -9.48
C THR A 87 10.56 11.68 -9.91
N GLN A 88 11.18 12.41 -8.98
CA GLN A 88 11.84 13.69 -9.30
C GLN A 88 13.04 13.49 -10.24
N ALA A 89 13.83 12.45 -10.02
CA ALA A 89 14.97 12.11 -10.87
C ALA A 89 14.54 11.72 -12.29
N GLU A 90 13.46 10.95 -12.42
CA GLU A 90 12.86 10.58 -13.71
C GLU A 90 12.40 11.83 -14.49
N LEU A 91 11.63 12.72 -13.87
CA LEU A 91 11.19 13.97 -14.51
C LEU A 91 12.37 14.83 -14.96
N THR A 92 13.40 14.92 -14.12
CA THR A 92 14.63 15.64 -14.43
C THR A 92 15.36 14.99 -15.61
N ALA A 93 15.48 13.66 -15.61
CA ALA A 93 16.13 12.90 -16.69
C ALA A 93 15.41 13.10 -18.03
N ILE A 94 14.08 13.06 -18.05
CA ILE A 94 13.27 13.32 -19.24
C ILE A 94 13.50 14.74 -19.77
N ASN A 95 13.54 15.74 -18.89
CA ASN A 95 13.78 17.13 -19.31
C ASN A 95 15.20 17.33 -19.85
N LEU A 96 16.21 16.76 -19.21
CA LEU A 96 17.60 16.82 -19.70
C LEU A 96 17.76 16.07 -21.02
N ARG A 97 17.05 14.97 -21.21
CA ARG A 97 17.05 14.24 -22.48
C ARG A 97 16.45 15.08 -23.61
N LYS A 98 15.36 15.80 -23.35
CA LYS A 98 14.75 16.75 -24.31
C LYS A 98 15.70 17.89 -24.70
N LEU A 99 16.63 18.26 -23.80
CA LEU A 99 17.70 19.23 -24.07
C LEU A 99 18.89 18.63 -24.83
N GLY A 100 18.85 17.35 -25.17
CA GLY A 100 19.87 16.67 -25.98
C GLY A 100 21.09 16.18 -25.21
N LEU A 101 21.03 16.10 -23.88
CA LEU A 101 22.16 15.59 -23.10
C LEU A 101 22.35 14.07 -23.32
N PRO A 102 23.61 13.59 -23.30
CA PRO A 102 23.93 12.16 -23.37
C PRO A 102 23.52 11.45 -22.08
N LEU A 103 23.18 10.16 -22.17
CA LEU A 103 22.61 9.37 -21.07
C LEU A 103 23.53 9.32 -19.85
N GLU A 104 24.84 9.26 -20.07
CA GLU A 104 25.86 9.20 -19.02
C GLU A 104 25.89 10.48 -18.19
N GLN A 105 25.73 11.65 -18.83
CA GLN A 105 25.66 12.94 -18.13
C GLN A 105 24.35 13.08 -17.37
N ILE A 106 23.24 12.60 -17.94
CA ILE A 106 21.94 12.61 -17.28
C ILE A 106 21.99 11.71 -16.03
N ALA A 107 22.49 10.49 -16.16
CA ALA A 107 22.68 9.54 -15.08
C ALA A 107 23.52 10.09 -13.92
N HIS A 108 24.64 10.75 -14.27
CA HIS A 108 25.46 11.46 -13.29
C HIS A 108 24.68 12.60 -12.62
N ALA A 109 23.93 13.40 -13.37
CA ALA A 109 23.19 14.55 -12.85
C ALA A 109 22.04 14.16 -11.90
N VAL A 110 21.33 13.06 -12.18
CA VAL A 110 20.20 12.61 -11.35
C VAL A 110 20.60 11.59 -10.28
N GLY A 111 21.84 11.09 -10.31
CA GLY A 111 22.37 10.17 -9.31
C GLY A 111 21.80 8.75 -9.41
N PHE A 112 21.56 8.26 -10.63
CA PHE A 112 21.09 6.89 -10.89
C PHE A 112 21.94 6.21 -11.97
N HIS A 113 21.91 4.87 -11.99
CA HIS A 113 22.62 4.10 -13.02
C HIS A 113 22.04 4.36 -14.42
N VAL A 114 22.93 4.37 -15.42
CA VAL A 114 22.59 4.63 -16.83
C VAL A 114 21.47 3.71 -17.33
N GLU A 115 21.50 2.42 -16.99
CA GLU A 115 20.45 1.45 -17.38
C GLU A 115 19.06 1.83 -16.87
N LYS A 116 18.99 2.46 -15.69
CA LYS A 116 17.72 2.91 -15.10
C LYS A 116 17.23 4.17 -15.80
N VAL A 117 18.12 5.13 -16.00
CA VAL A 117 17.84 6.36 -16.76
C VAL A 117 17.41 6.07 -18.18
N GLU A 118 18.04 5.08 -18.83
CA GLU A 118 17.68 4.64 -20.18
C GLU A 118 16.21 4.17 -20.25
N LYS A 119 15.70 3.50 -19.20
CA LYS A 119 14.29 3.08 -19.14
C LYS A 119 13.32 4.26 -18.99
N TRP A 120 13.71 5.31 -18.27
CA TRP A 120 12.89 6.51 -18.06
C TRP A 120 12.75 7.39 -19.31
N VAL A 121 13.78 7.42 -20.14
CA VAL A 121 13.86 8.34 -21.28
C VAL A 121 13.69 7.67 -22.65
N LYS A 122 13.37 6.38 -22.67
CA LYS A 122 12.95 5.61 -23.86
C LYS A 122 11.55 6.03 -24.30
#